data_AF-A0A7J6VVT3-F1
#
_entry.id   AF-A0A7J6VVT3-F1
#
_cell.length_a   1.000
_cell.length_b   1.000
_cell.length_c   1.000
_cell.angle_alpha   90.00
_cell.angle_beta   90.00
_cell.angle_gamma   90.00
#
_symmetry.space_group_name_H-M   'P 1'
#
loop_
_entity.id
_entity.type
_entity.pdbx_description
1 polymer ?
#
loop_
_entity_poly.entity_id
_entity_poly.type
_entity_poly.pdbx_seq_one_letter_code
_entity_poly.pdbx_strand_id
1 'polypeptide(L)' 'PGDYFSHLDVNGRRTDANDQPELTKGSVEFVAPTEYMVQPPMPPLYFFLIDVSVTAVRSGMLE' A
#
# COMPACT_ATOMS: atom_id res chain seq x y z
N PRO A 1 19.76 13.67 -1.78
CA PRO A 1 20.04 12.36 -2.41
C PRO A 1 20.43 12.57 -3.88
N GLY A 2 21.50 11.93 -4.34
CA GLY A 2 21.93 12.07 -5.74
C GLY A 2 20.85 11.66 -6.74
N ASP A 3 20.09 10.62 -6.39
CA ASP A 3 19.14 9.97 -7.30
C ASP A 3 17.83 10.74 -7.51
N TYR A 4 17.57 11.80 -6.73
CA TYR A 4 16.34 12.59 -6.80
C TYR A 4 16.55 13.98 -7.43
N PHE A 5 17.79 14.34 -7.72
CA PHE A 5 18.11 15.67 -8.23
C PHE A 5 17.64 15.85 -9.68
N SER A 6 17.02 16.99 -9.96
CA SER A 6 16.70 17.43 -11.32
C SER A 6 16.97 18.93 -11.46
N HIS A 7 17.38 19.36 -12.65
CA HIS A 7 17.61 20.77 -12.97
C HIS A 7 16.28 21.55 -12.99
N LEU A 8 16.38 22.86 -12.80
CA LEU A 8 15.26 23.79 -12.94
C LEU A 8 15.20 24.34 -14.38
N ASP A 9 14.00 24.60 -14.86
CA ASP A 9 13.72 25.32 -16.09
C ASP A 9 13.86 26.83 -15.90
N VAL A 10 13.64 27.59 -16.97
CA VAL A 10 13.73 29.06 -16.99
C VAL A 10 12.71 29.75 -16.07
N ASN A 11 11.64 29.05 -15.69
CA ASN A 11 10.60 29.53 -14.79
C ASN A 11 10.88 29.11 -13.33
N GLY A 12 12.01 28.45 -13.06
CA GLY A 12 12.37 27.93 -11.75
C GLY A 12 11.60 26.67 -11.36
N ARG A 13 10.90 26.02 -12.29
CA ARG A 13 10.19 24.75 -12.06
C ARG A 13 11.13 23.60 -12.41
N ARG A 14 11.05 22.50 -11.66
CA ARG A 14 11.84 21.30 -11.99
C ARG A 14 11.48 20.77 -13.38
N THR A 15 12.48 20.39 -14.16
CA THR A 15 12.28 19.85 -15.52
C THR A 15 11.49 18.54 -15.53
N ASP A 16 11.64 17.71 -14.51
CA ASP A 16 10.94 16.43 -14.33
C ASP A 16 9.61 16.56 -13.57
N ALA A 17 9.17 17.78 -13.25
CA ALA A 17 8.02 17.98 -12.36
C ALA A 17 6.74 17.28 -12.84
N ASN A 18 6.52 17.23 -14.16
CA ASN A 18 5.32 16.61 -14.74
C ASN A 18 5.44 15.08 -14.87
N ASP A 19 6.65 14.56 -14.81
CA ASP A 19 6.94 13.13 -14.86
C ASP A 19 6.87 12.50 -13.46
N GLN A 20 7.08 13.30 -12.42
CA GLN A 20 6.99 12.89 -11.02
C GLN A 20 5.56 13.03 -10.48
N PRO A 21 4.85 11.92 -10.21
CA PRO A 21 3.48 11.97 -9.71
C PRO A 21 3.39 12.64 -8.33
N GLU A 22 4.40 12.50 -7.47
CA GLU A 22 4.45 13.11 -6.13
C GLU A 22 4.59 14.65 -6.16
N LEU A 23 4.94 15.22 -7.30
CA LEU A 23 5.04 16.67 -7.50
C LEU A 23 3.80 17.28 -8.16
N THR A 24 2.87 16.46 -8.66
CA THR A 24 1.72 16.94 -9.46
C THR A 24 0.36 16.36 -9.09
N LYS A 25 0.30 15.22 -8.40
CA LYS A 25 -0.96 14.55 -8.04
C LYS A 25 -1.32 14.80 -6.58
N GLY A 26 -2.62 14.87 -6.27
CA GLY A 26 -3.12 15.03 -4.90
C GLY A 26 -3.07 13.75 -4.06
N SER A 27 -2.80 12.60 -4.66
CA SER A 27 -2.65 11.32 -3.99
C SER A 27 -1.64 10.47 -4.75
N VAL A 28 -0.75 9.79 -4.03
CA VAL A 28 0.33 8.97 -4.57
C VAL A 28 0.60 7.79 -3.64
N GLU A 29 1.20 6.73 -4.19
CA GLU A 29 1.71 5.59 -3.43
C GLU A 29 3.23 5.54 -3.57
N PHE A 30 3.90 5.25 -2.46
CA PHE A 30 5.35 5.08 -2.42
C PHE A 30 5.70 3.64 -2.09
N VAL A 31 6.80 3.16 -2.66
CA VAL A 31 7.41 1.90 -2.23
C VAL A 31 8.05 2.14 -0.87
N ALA A 32 7.52 1.50 0.17
CA ALA A 32 8.07 1.61 1.51
C ALA A 32 9.43 0.92 1.60
N PRO A 33 10.50 1.62 2.03
CA PRO A 33 11.82 1.02 2.21
C PRO A 33 11.84 0.05 3.40
N THR A 34 12.90 -0.75 3.50
CA THR A 34 13.03 -1.81 4.53
C THR A 34 13.05 -1.30 5.96
N GLU A 35 13.38 -0.03 6.18
CA GLU A 35 13.29 0.64 7.48
C GLU A 35 11.85 0.75 8.03
N TYR A 36 10.84 0.61 7.17
CA TYR A 36 9.43 0.49 7.56
C TYR A 36 9.01 -0.97 7.82
N MET A 37 9.93 -1.93 7.76
CA MET A 37 9.65 -3.36 7.88
C MET A 37 10.52 -4.01 8.96
N VAL A 38 9.89 -4.70 9.91
CA VAL A 38 10.63 -5.55 10.88
C VAL A 38 11.01 -6.90 10.24
N GLN A 39 10.20 -7.38 9.31
CA GLN A 39 10.36 -8.61 8.54
C GLN A 39 9.67 -8.42 7.18
N PRO A 40 10.04 -9.17 6.11
CA PRO A 40 9.30 -9.14 4.85
C PRO A 40 7.80 -9.37 5.06
N PRO A 41 6.92 -8.61 4.38
CA PRO A 41 5.48 -8.73 4.54
C PRO A 41 5.03 -10.13 4.12
N MET A 42 4.31 -10.81 5.01
CA MET A 42 3.69 -12.10 4.69
C MET A 42 2.47 -11.85 3.79
N PRO A 43 2.26 -12.64 2.72
CA PRO A 43 1.09 -12.49 1.87
C PRO A 43 -0.19 -12.72 2.69
N PRO A 44 -1.28 -11.97 2.43
CA PRO A 44 -2.53 -12.17 3.12
C PRO A 44 -3.11 -13.56 2.82
N LEU A 45 -3.75 -14.13 3.83
CA LEU A 45 -4.32 -15.48 3.82
C LEU A 45 -5.75 -15.38 4.35
N TYR A 46 -6.68 -16.09 3.71
CA TYR A 46 -8.02 -16.27 4.24
C TYR A 46 -8.06 -17.49 5.18
N PHE A 47 -8.45 -17.28 6.43
CA PHE A 47 -8.67 -18.34 7.40
C PHE A 47 -10.15 -18.34 7.82
N PHE A 48 -10.85 -19.41 7.49
CA PHE A 48 -12.27 -19.56 7.83
C PHE A 48 -12.40 -20.33 9.14
N LEU A 49 -13.01 -19.70 10.14
CA LEU A 49 -13.41 -20.35 11.37
C LEU A 49 -14.92 -20.52 11.36
N ILE A 50 -15.38 -21.76 11.38
CA ILE A 50 -16.80 -22.10 11.38
C ILE A 50 -17.14 -22.71 12.73
N ASP A 51 -18.11 -22.12 13.45
CA ASP A 51 -18.64 -22.71 14.66
C ASP A 51 -19.55 -23.91 14.34
N VAL A 52 -19.19 -25.10 14.83
CA VAL A 52 -19.94 -26.36 14.67
C VAL A 52 -20.64 -26.80 15.97
N SER A 53 -20.87 -25.85 16.89
CA SER A 53 -21.61 -26.10 18.12
C SER A 53 -23.05 -26.57 17.86
N VAL A 54 -23.63 -27.25 18.84
CA VAL A 54 -25.04 -27.69 18.79
C VAL A 54 -25.98 -26.50 18.56
N THR A 55 -25.65 -25.32 19.10
CA THR A 55 -26.43 -24.10 18.91
C THR A 55 -26.36 -23.62 17.46
N ALA A 56 -25.16 -23.59 16.86
CA ALA A 56 -24.95 -23.20 15.47
C ALA A 56 -25.68 -24.13 14.47
N VAL A 57 -25.68 -25.43 14.75
CA VAL A 57 -26.45 -26.40 13.96
C VAL A 57 -27.95 -26.11 14.09
N ARG A 58 -28.46 -25.95 15.32
CA ARG A 58 -29.90 -25.78 15.58
C ARG A 58 -30.48 -24.47 15.06
N SER A 59 -29.65 -23.42 14.93
CA SER A 59 -30.09 -22.14 14.38
C SER A 59 -30.14 -22.11 12.85
N GLY A 60 -29.64 -23.17 12.17
CA GLY A 60 -29.54 -23.21 10.71
C GLY A 60 -28.36 -22.42 10.14
N MET A 61 -27.38 -22.03 10.97
CA MET A 61 -26.19 -21.27 10.52
C MET A 61 -25.28 -22.09 9.59
N LEU A 62 -25.38 -23.42 9.65
CA LEU A 62 -24.57 -24.37 8.88
C LEU A 62 -25.29 -24.96 7.67
N GLU A 63 -26.53 -24.53 7.39
CA GLU A 63 -27.32 -24.96 6.22
C GLU A 63 -27.24 -23.95 5.06
#